data_AF-A0A536XR72-F1
#
_entry.id   AF-A0A536XR72-F1
#
_cell.length_a   1.000
_cell.length_b   1.000
_cell.length_c   1.000
_cell.angle_alpha   90.00
_cell.angle_beta   90.00
_cell.angle_gamma   90.00
#
_symmetry.space_group_name_H-M   'P 1'
#
loop_
_entity.id
_entity.type
_entity.pdbx_description
1 polymer ?
#
loop_
_entity_poly.entity_id
_entity_poly.type
_entity_poly.pdbx_seq_one_letter_code
_entity_poly.pdbx_strand_id
1 'polypeptide(L)' 'MCLIVLGWRADPRYPLLVAANRDEFHARPAAPAA' A
#
# COMPACT_ATOMS: atom_id res chain seq x y z
N MET A 1 5.05 5.31 -1.70
CA MET A 1 4.33 4.54 -2.73
C MET A 1 3.30 3.72 -2.00
N CYS A 2 2.01 3.99 -2.21
CA CYS A 2 1.00 3.25 -1.47
C CYS A 2 0.96 1.78 -1.94
N LEU A 3 0.86 0.88 -0.98
CA LEU A 3 0.88 -0.57 -1.14
C LEU A 3 -0.42 -1.11 -0.54
N ILE A 4 -1.05 -2.05 -1.25
CA ILE A 4 -2.14 -2.86 -0.70
C ILE A 4 -1.79 -4.32 -0.94
N VAL A 5 -1.82 -5.11 0.13
CA VAL A 5 -1.68 -6.56 0.09
C VAL A 5 -3.03 -7.19 0.41
N LEU A 6 -3.44 -8.13 -0.43
CA LEU A 6 -4.64 -8.94 -0.24
C LEU A 6 -4.23 -10.39 0.00
N GLY A 7 -4.63 -10.92 1.16
CA GLY A 7 -4.52 -12.33 1.49
C GLY A 7 -5.90 -12.97 1.49
N TRP A 8 -6.20 -13.79 0.47
CA TRP A 8 -7.45 -14.55 0.43
C TRP A 8 -7.22 -15.97 0.94
N ARG A 9 -7.90 -16.33 2.02
CA ARG A 9 -7.82 -17.65 2.68
C ARG A 9 -6.39 -18.12 2.99
N ALA A 10 -5.49 -17.16 3.26
CA ALA A 10 -4.09 -17.42 3.54
C ALA A 10 -3.82 -17.85 4.99
N ASP A 11 -4.69 -17.47 5.94
CA ASP A 11 -4.66 -17.95 7.33
C ASP A 11 -6.04 -18.53 7.68
N PRO A 12 -6.11 -19.70 8.35
CA PRO A 12 -7.39 -20.34 8.68
C PRO A 12 -8.28 -19.53 9.62
N ARG A 13 -7.73 -18.55 10.35
CA ARG A 13 -8.49 -17.66 11.24
C ARG A 13 -9.02 -16.42 10.52
N TYR A 14 -8.41 -16.05 9.40
CA TYR A 14 -8.74 -14.82 8.66
C TYR A 14 -9.05 -15.16 7.20
N PRO A 15 -10.34 -15.39 6.85
CA PRO A 15 -10.72 -15.75 5.48
C PRO A 15 -10.35 -14.68 4.45
N LEU A 16 -10.27 -13.42 4.88
CA LEU A 16 -9.71 -12.32 4.11
C LEU A 16 -8.86 -11.43 5.02
N LEU A 17 -7.64 -11.15 4.58
CA LEU A 17 -6.73 -10.19 5.21
C LEU A 17 -6.43 -9.06 4.22
N VAL A 18 -6.60 -7.83 4.69
CA VAL A 18 -6.29 -6.62 3.93
C VAL A 18 -5.28 -5.82 4.73
N ALA A 19 -4.09 -5.64 4.18
CA ALA A 19 -3.05 -4.80 4.76
C ALA A 19 -2.73 -3.67 3.78
N ALA A 20 -2.95 -2.44 4.22
CA ALA A 20 -2.67 -1.25 3.44
C ALA A 20 -1.53 -0.47 4.10
N ASN A 21 -0.56 -0.04 3.30
CA ASN A 21 0.46 0.90 3.71
C ASN A 21 0.32 2.19 2.91
N ARG A 22 0.20 3.30 3.63
CA ARG A 22 0.39 4.64 3.07
C ARG A 22 1.82 5.05 3.36
N ASP A 23 2.67 4.87 2.37
CA ASP A 23 4.04 5.30 2.46
C ASP A 23 4.12 6.80 2.11
N GLU A 24 4.27 7.61 3.15
CA GLU A 24 4.19 9.08 3.10
C GLU A 24 5.51 9.76 2.70
N PHE A 25 6.59 8.99 2.48
CA PHE A 25 7.90 9.52 2.08
C PHE A 25 8.30 9.08 0.67
N HIS A 26 7.79 9.81 -0.33
CA HIS A 26 8.54 9.97 -1.58
C HIS A 26 8.96 11.42 -1.66
N ALA A 27 10.26 11.70 -1.54
CA ALA A 27 10.84 12.94 -2.05
C ALA A 27 10.75 12.91 -3.59
N ARG A 28 9.53 13.05 -4.11
CA ARG A 28 9.27 13.18 -5.54
C ARG A 28 9.42 14.67 -5.85
N PRO A 29 10.49 15.09 -6.54
CA PRO A 29 10.62 16.49 -6.91
C PRO A 29 9.41 16.92 -7.74
N ALA A 30 8.89 18.11 -7.43
CA ALA A 30 7.82 18.73 -8.21
C ALA A 30 8.28 18.92 -9.66
N ALA A 31 7.35 18.82 -10.62
CA ALA A 31 7.66 19.25 -11.98
C ALA A 31 8.04 20.75 -11.96
N PRO A 32 9.02 21.19 -12.76
CA PRO A 32 9.39 22.59 -12.83
C PRO A 32 8.18 23.43 -13.27
N ALA A 33 8.10 24.66 -12.75
CA ALA A 33 7.11 25.62 -13.24
C ALA A 33 7.38 25.96 -14.71
N ALA A 34 6.31 26.16 -15.48
CA ALA A 34 6.36 26.58 -16.88
C ALA A 34 6.70 28.07 -17.01
#